data_AF-A0A953XDN1-F1
#
_entry.id   AF-A0A953XDN1-F1
#
_cell.length_a   1.000
_cell.length_b   1.000
_cell.length_c   1.000
_cell.angle_alpha   90.00
_cell.angle_beta   90.00
_cell.angle_gamma   90.00
#
_symmetry.space_group_name_H-M   'P 1'
#
loop_
_entity.id
_entity.type
_entity.pdbx_description
1 polymer ?
#
loop_
_entity_poly.entity_id
_entity_poly.type
_entity_poly.pdbx_seq_one_letter_code
_entity_poly.pdbx_strand_id
1 'polypeptide(L)'
;MKAETDPFGLLCRLLAQGDGKIAAASIGGLRHPAVCALVSSGLLVQDGALPTTICDACDEAHPAEVTFDPSTRGHGWYCPEVGFVPAEPDKVAALATTLERAARCLRSAFGAAFGNGRWAVRHIEGVDAWVVGVWTISGAATTVVLGRSLENALNSAALRNALAELAPNEAGLVLTIGEDGGFEPPARFDKVPLADAATVGETGLILDGDLLSRIVAPHAVGRRVAHVGQPSVKVQVWAILVSSEPSRL
;
A
#
# COMPACT_ATOMS: atom_id res chain seq x y z
N MET A 1 -15.79 -16.54 11.79
CA MET A 1 -15.50 -16.15 10.39
C MET A 1 -14.97 -17.37 9.65
N LYS A 2 -15.41 -17.65 8.43
CA LYS A 2 -14.76 -18.68 7.60
C LYS A 2 -13.37 -18.17 7.23
N ALA A 3 -12.36 -19.03 7.31
CA ALA A 3 -11.00 -18.68 6.89
C ALA A 3 -11.02 -18.45 5.37
N GLU A 4 -10.62 -17.25 4.94
CA GLU A 4 -10.54 -16.88 3.55
C GLU A 4 -9.28 -17.48 2.93
N THR A 5 -9.46 -18.37 1.96
CA THR A 5 -8.35 -19.11 1.34
C THR A 5 -7.60 -18.29 0.31
N ASP A 6 -8.21 -17.24 -0.24
CA ASP A 6 -7.56 -16.31 -1.15
C ASP A 6 -6.71 -15.29 -0.37
N PRO A 7 -5.36 -15.30 -0.56
CA PRO A 7 -4.49 -14.32 0.08
C PRO A 7 -4.86 -12.87 -0.27
N PHE A 8 -5.31 -12.61 -1.50
CA PHE A 8 -5.57 -11.24 -1.92
C PHE A 8 -6.88 -10.71 -1.34
N GLY A 9 -7.96 -11.51 -1.37
CA GLY A 9 -9.21 -11.21 -0.65
C GLY A 9 -8.96 -10.94 0.84
N LEU A 10 -8.14 -11.78 1.49
CA LEU A 10 -7.71 -11.57 2.87
C LEU A 10 -7.01 -10.20 3.05
N LEU A 11 -6.05 -9.85 2.19
CA LEU A 11 -5.36 -8.55 2.25
C LEU A 11 -6.34 -7.38 2.15
N CYS A 12 -7.18 -7.37 1.11
CA CYS A 12 -8.15 -6.29 0.88
C CYS A 12 -9.08 -6.11 2.08
N ARG A 13 -9.57 -7.22 2.64
CA ARG A 13 -10.40 -7.19 3.84
C ARG A 13 -9.66 -6.62 5.05
N LEU A 14 -8.41 -7.04 5.29
CA LEU A 14 -7.61 -6.53 6.40
C LEU A 14 -7.31 -5.04 6.24
N LEU A 15 -6.92 -4.60 5.03
CA LEU A 15 -6.67 -3.19 4.76
C LEU A 15 -7.94 -2.35 4.92
N ALA A 16 -9.10 -2.84 4.48
CA ALA A 16 -10.38 -2.15 4.62
C ALA A 16 -10.79 -1.92 6.08
N GLN A 17 -10.37 -2.80 7.01
CA GLN A 17 -10.66 -2.69 8.44
C GLN A 17 -9.85 -1.58 9.15
N GLY A 18 -8.76 -1.10 8.54
CA GLY A 18 -7.88 -0.13 9.18
C GLY A 18 -6.45 -0.62 9.32
N ASP A 19 -5.59 0.27 9.80
CA ASP A 19 -4.24 -0.10 10.21
C ASP A 19 -4.32 -0.65 11.65
N GLY A 20 -3.69 -1.79 11.91
CA GLY A 20 -3.78 -2.39 13.25
C GLY A 20 -3.10 -3.75 13.39
N LYS A 21 -3.07 -4.22 14.65
CA LYS A 21 -2.63 -5.57 15.01
C LYS A 21 -3.81 -6.53 14.94
N ILE A 22 -3.58 -7.69 14.37
CA ILE A 22 -4.56 -8.75 14.17
C ILE A 22 -4.01 -10.02 14.80
N ALA A 23 -4.84 -10.69 15.61
CA ALA A 23 -4.52 -12.00 16.14
C ALA A 23 -4.36 -13.01 14.99
N ALA A 24 -3.24 -13.74 14.92
CA ALA A 24 -3.05 -14.74 13.86
C ALA A 24 -4.18 -15.79 13.86
N ALA A 25 -4.61 -16.25 15.05
CA ALA A 25 -5.73 -17.16 15.21
C ALA A 25 -7.06 -16.67 14.57
N SER A 26 -7.33 -15.35 14.54
CA SER A 26 -8.59 -14.81 14.00
C SER A 26 -8.66 -14.88 12.47
N ILE A 27 -7.53 -15.10 11.80
CA ILE A 27 -7.40 -15.24 10.34
C ILE A 27 -6.88 -16.62 9.91
N GLY A 28 -6.98 -17.62 10.79
CA GLY A 28 -6.67 -19.03 10.48
C GLY A 28 -5.34 -19.54 11.02
N GLY A 29 -4.56 -18.73 11.73
CA GLY A 29 -3.27 -19.09 12.31
C GLY A 29 -2.08 -18.78 11.40
N LEU A 30 -0.86 -18.90 11.94
CA LEU A 30 0.38 -18.55 11.21
C LEU A 30 0.66 -19.50 10.05
N ARG A 31 0.15 -20.74 10.13
CA ARG A 31 0.31 -21.77 9.10
C ARG A 31 -0.77 -21.75 8.03
N HIS A 32 -1.75 -20.84 8.14
CA HIS A 32 -2.78 -20.73 7.12
C HIS A 32 -2.15 -20.29 5.77
N PRO A 33 -2.44 -20.95 4.64
CA PRO A 33 -1.77 -20.66 3.36
C PRO A 33 -1.85 -19.19 2.94
N ALA A 34 -3.03 -18.56 3.12
CA ALA A 34 -3.22 -17.15 2.83
C ALA A 34 -2.36 -16.23 3.71
N VAL A 35 -2.24 -16.55 5.00
CA VAL A 35 -1.38 -15.80 5.93
C VAL A 35 0.09 -15.98 5.57
N CYS A 36 0.52 -17.19 5.28
CA CYS A 36 1.89 -17.49 4.84
C CYS A 36 2.27 -16.70 3.57
N ALA A 37 1.39 -16.64 2.57
CA ALA A 37 1.62 -15.89 1.34
C ALA A 37 1.75 -14.37 1.60
N LEU A 38 0.89 -13.81 2.46
CA LEU A 38 0.96 -12.40 2.82
C LEU A 38 2.20 -12.04 3.65
N VAL A 39 2.65 -12.95 4.54
CA VAL A 39 3.89 -12.75 5.29
C VAL A 39 5.10 -12.84 4.36
N SER A 40 5.13 -13.83 3.46
CA SER A 40 6.25 -14.03 2.53
C SER A 40 6.40 -12.89 1.52
N SER A 41 5.28 -12.28 1.10
CA SER A 41 5.26 -11.09 0.24
C SER A 41 5.51 -9.78 0.99
N GLY A 42 5.70 -9.82 2.31
CA GLY A 42 5.97 -8.65 3.15
C GLY A 42 4.76 -7.74 3.40
N LEU A 43 3.56 -8.18 3.02
CA LEU A 43 2.29 -7.46 3.21
C LEU A 43 1.75 -7.61 4.63
N LEU A 44 2.01 -8.75 5.28
CA LEU A 44 1.85 -8.93 6.72
C LEU A 44 3.22 -9.07 7.38
N VAL A 45 3.35 -8.55 8.60
CA VAL A 45 4.52 -8.79 9.45
C VAL A 45 4.11 -9.25 10.83
N GLN A 46 4.95 -10.07 11.44
CA GLN A 46 4.84 -10.35 12.86
C GLN A 46 5.20 -9.09 13.65
N ASP A 47 4.31 -8.69 14.54
CA ASP A 47 4.42 -7.49 15.37
C ASP A 47 4.26 -7.85 16.86
N GLY A 48 5.07 -8.84 17.26
CA GLY A 48 5.15 -9.35 18.62
C GLY A 48 3.97 -10.26 19.01
N ALA A 49 3.63 -10.22 20.29
CA ALA A 49 2.46 -10.89 20.84
C ALA A 49 1.32 -9.90 21.08
N LEU A 50 0.09 -10.40 21.08
CA LEU A 50 -1.07 -9.66 21.57
C LEU A 50 -0.87 -9.30 23.04
N PRO A 51 -1.32 -8.13 23.51
CA PRO A 51 -1.17 -7.73 24.90
C PRO A 51 -2.05 -8.56 25.84
N THR A 52 -3.19 -9.04 25.34
CA THR A 52 -4.16 -9.80 26.12
C THR A 52 -4.72 -10.97 25.32
N THR A 53 -5.15 -12.00 26.04
CA THR A 53 -5.90 -13.15 25.53
C THR A 53 -7.04 -13.48 26.48
N ILE A 54 -7.90 -14.43 26.12
CA ILE A 54 -8.85 -15.04 27.04
C ILE A 54 -8.20 -16.30 27.62
N CYS A 55 -8.17 -16.41 28.94
CA CYS A 55 -7.74 -17.64 29.61
C CYS A 55 -8.77 -18.74 29.32
N ASP A 56 -8.28 -19.88 28.82
CA ASP A 56 -9.05 -21.10 28.57
C ASP A 56 -8.57 -22.28 29.44
N ALA A 57 -7.70 -22.00 30.41
CA ALA A 57 -7.12 -23.01 31.30
C ALA A 57 -7.93 -23.23 32.59
N CYS A 58 -8.62 -22.19 33.07
CA CYS A 58 -9.65 -22.32 34.09
C CYS A 58 -11.03 -22.38 33.42
N ASP A 59 -12.01 -22.99 34.09
CA ASP A 59 -13.39 -23.07 33.60
C ASP A 59 -14.11 -21.69 33.60
N GLU A 60 -13.39 -20.61 33.90
CA GLU A 60 -13.85 -19.22 33.85
C GLU A 60 -13.16 -18.43 32.74
N ALA A 61 -13.93 -17.91 31.78
CA ALA A 61 -13.39 -17.06 30.71
C ALA A 61 -13.11 -15.64 31.22
N HIS A 62 -11.83 -15.29 31.34
CA HIS A 62 -11.39 -13.96 31.76
C HIS A 62 -10.23 -13.43 30.91
N PRO A 63 -10.07 -12.09 30.77
CA PRO A 63 -8.89 -11.53 30.12
C PRO A 63 -7.63 -11.88 30.93
N ALA A 64 -6.55 -12.17 30.22
CA ALA A 64 -5.24 -12.43 30.81
C ALA A 64 -4.17 -11.71 30.00
N GLU A 65 -3.19 -11.11 30.69
CA GLU A 65 -2.05 -10.44 30.07
C GLU A 65 -1.08 -11.48 29.52
N VAL A 66 -0.70 -11.31 28.25
CA VAL A 66 0.31 -12.18 27.64
C VAL A 66 1.69 -11.68 28.05
N THR A 67 2.48 -12.57 28.64
CA THR A 67 3.82 -12.29 29.13
C THR A 67 4.83 -13.26 28.52
N PHE A 68 6.09 -12.84 28.42
CA PHE A 68 7.19 -13.70 28.03
C PHE A 68 7.79 -14.39 29.25
N ASP A 69 7.90 -15.72 29.21
CA ASP A 69 8.55 -16.51 30.23
C ASP A 69 10.00 -16.83 29.81
N PRO A 70 11.02 -16.30 30.52
CA PRO A 70 12.43 -16.55 30.21
C PRO A 70 12.84 -18.03 30.34
N SER A 71 12.14 -18.81 31.18
CA SER A 71 12.50 -20.19 31.46
C SER A 71 12.13 -21.14 30.31
N THR A 72 10.95 -20.94 29.72
CA THR A 72 10.48 -21.69 28.54
C THR A 72 10.86 -21.01 27.23
N ARG A 73 11.34 -19.75 27.26
CA ARG A 73 11.55 -18.88 26.10
C ARG A 73 10.30 -18.76 25.23
N GLY A 74 9.13 -18.82 25.86
CA GLY A 74 7.83 -18.78 25.22
C GLY A 74 6.96 -17.64 25.75
N HIS A 75 5.84 -17.41 25.08
CA HIS A 75 4.78 -16.54 25.60
C HIS A 75 3.74 -17.39 26.32
N GLY A 76 3.05 -16.79 27.28
CA GLY A 76 1.98 -17.41 28.05
C GLY A 76 1.23 -16.36 28.87
N TRP A 77 0.41 -16.80 29.80
CA TRP A 77 -0.26 -15.91 30.74
C TRP A 77 -0.38 -16.57 32.12
N TYR A 78 -0.60 -15.77 33.16
CA TYR A 78 -0.81 -16.30 34.51
C TYR A 78 -2.31 -16.43 34.80
N CYS A 79 -2.76 -17.66 35.05
CA CYS A 79 -4.06 -17.99 35.59
C CYS A 79 -3.99 -18.07 37.13
N PRO A 80 -4.89 -17.43 37.89
CA PRO A 80 -4.89 -17.51 39.35
C PRO A 80 -5.06 -18.92 39.91
N GLU A 81 -5.76 -19.81 39.20
CA GLU A 81 -6.05 -21.16 39.65
C GLU A 81 -4.99 -22.18 39.23
N VAL A 82 -4.52 -22.07 37.97
CA VAL A 82 -3.64 -23.07 37.34
C VAL A 82 -2.17 -22.64 37.32
N GLY A 83 -1.89 -21.35 37.58
CA GLY A 83 -0.54 -20.78 37.47
C GLY A 83 -0.19 -20.37 36.05
N PHE A 84 1.07 -20.52 35.64
CA PHE A 84 1.50 -20.12 34.30
C PHE A 84 0.97 -21.09 33.22
N VAL A 85 0.32 -20.53 32.22
CA VAL A 85 -0.25 -21.25 31.07
C VAL A 85 0.56 -20.89 29.82
N PRO A 86 1.33 -21.83 29.26
CA PRO A 86 2.04 -21.60 28.00
C PRO A 86 1.06 -21.35 26.85
N ALA A 87 1.33 -20.32 26.05
CA ALA A 87 0.54 -20.02 24.87
C ALA A 87 1.02 -20.80 23.65
N GLU A 88 0.08 -21.29 22.85
CA GLU A 88 0.38 -21.69 21.48
C GLU A 88 0.77 -20.44 20.67
N PRO A 89 1.85 -20.49 19.86
CA PRO A 89 2.31 -19.32 19.11
C PRO A 89 1.21 -18.65 18.29
N ASP A 90 0.33 -19.43 17.66
CA ASP A 90 -0.75 -18.92 16.82
C ASP A 90 -1.84 -18.18 17.62
N LYS A 91 -2.04 -18.52 18.90
CA LYS A 91 -3.03 -17.86 19.77
C LYS A 91 -2.61 -16.46 20.18
N VAL A 92 -1.30 -16.23 20.32
CA VAL A 92 -0.77 -14.96 20.82
C VAL A 92 -0.01 -14.15 19.79
N ALA A 93 0.35 -14.72 18.64
CA ALA A 93 1.04 -13.98 17.59
C ALA A 93 0.18 -12.84 17.05
N ALA A 94 0.73 -11.63 17.11
CA ALA A 94 0.14 -10.46 16.48
C ALA A 94 0.76 -10.28 15.09
N LEU A 95 -0.10 -10.10 14.09
CA LEU A 95 0.27 -9.72 12.73
C LEU A 95 -0.17 -8.27 12.49
N ALA A 96 0.60 -7.51 11.73
CA ALA A 96 0.25 -6.15 11.35
C ALA A 96 0.31 -5.97 9.84
N THR A 97 -0.68 -5.25 9.31
CA THR A 97 -0.65 -4.64 7.97
C THR A 97 -0.98 -3.16 8.11
N THR A 98 -0.45 -2.36 7.19
CA THR A 98 -0.70 -0.93 7.11
C THR A 98 -0.90 -0.53 5.66
N LEU A 99 -1.64 0.55 5.44
CA LEU A 99 -1.80 1.10 4.10
C LEU A 99 -0.47 1.52 3.47
N GLU A 100 0.46 2.04 4.28
CA GLU A 100 1.83 2.37 3.85
C GLU A 100 2.58 1.16 3.31
N ARG A 101 2.52 0.03 4.03
CA ARG A 101 3.19 -1.21 3.64
C ARG A 101 2.63 -1.72 2.31
N ALA A 102 1.30 -1.73 2.16
CA ALA A 102 0.66 -2.05 0.89
C ALA A 102 1.12 -1.13 -0.24
N ALA A 103 1.20 0.19 0.00
CA ALA A 103 1.70 1.16 -0.98
C ALA A 103 3.17 0.90 -1.39
N ARG A 104 4.04 0.50 -0.45
CA ARG A 104 5.44 0.12 -0.76
C ARG A 104 5.54 -1.18 -1.57
N CYS A 105 4.74 -2.19 -1.24
CA CYS A 105 4.66 -3.43 -2.02
C CYS A 105 4.14 -3.15 -3.43
N LEU A 106 3.10 -2.32 -3.56
CA LEU A 106 2.57 -1.89 -4.85
C LEU A 106 3.63 -1.14 -5.66
N ARG A 107 4.38 -0.21 -5.06
CA ARG A 107 5.46 0.48 -5.76
C ARG A 107 6.48 -0.49 -6.37
N SER A 108 6.82 -1.55 -5.64
CA SER A 108 7.72 -2.59 -6.13
C SER A 108 7.09 -3.36 -7.30
N ALA A 109 5.80 -3.69 -7.21
CA ALA A 109 5.05 -4.36 -8.26
C ALA A 109 4.92 -3.50 -9.54
N PHE A 110 4.65 -2.20 -9.41
CA PHE A 110 4.67 -1.27 -10.54
C PHE A 110 6.08 -1.14 -11.13
N GLY A 111 7.12 -1.17 -10.29
CA GLY A 111 8.51 -1.24 -10.73
C GLY A 111 8.81 -2.43 -11.63
N ALA A 112 8.31 -3.61 -11.25
CA ALA A 112 8.46 -4.83 -12.03
C ALA A 112 7.64 -4.80 -13.34
N ALA A 113 6.43 -4.25 -13.32
CA ALA A 113 5.53 -4.24 -14.48
C ALA A 113 5.85 -3.13 -15.50
N PHE A 114 6.24 -1.94 -15.05
CA PHE A 114 6.36 -0.74 -15.89
C PHE A 114 7.74 -0.06 -15.82
N GLY A 115 8.71 -0.69 -15.15
CA GLY A 115 10.07 -0.16 -14.99
C GLY A 115 10.18 0.93 -13.92
N ASN A 116 11.24 1.73 -14.00
CA ASN A 116 11.59 2.68 -12.94
C ASN A 116 10.53 3.80 -12.81
N GLY A 117 9.83 3.79 -11.68
CA GLY A 117 8.91 4.87 -11.31
C GLY A 117 9.63 6.11 -10.79
N ARG A 118 8.93 7.24 -10.84
CA ARG A 118 9.33 8.49 -10.17
C ARG A 118 8.57 8.66 -8.86
N TRP A 119 9.09 9.54 -8.02
CA TRP A 119 8.57 9.91 -6.69
C TRP A 119 8.64 8.79 -5.65
N ALA A 120 8.78 9.19 -4.39
CA ALA A 120 8.73 8.28 -3.26
C ALA A 120 7.27 7.99 -2.86
N VAL A 121 7.06 6.83 -2.23
CA VAL A 121 5.78 6.56 -1.54
C VAL A 121 5.59 7.64 -0.48
N ARG A 122 4.44 8.31 -0.47
CA ARG A 122 4.12 9.33 0.53
C ARG A 122 2.64 9.37 0.85
N HIS A 123 2.34 9.71 2.09
CA HIS A 123 0.98 9.91 2.56
C HIS A 123 0.37 11.18 1.95
N ILE A 124 -0.94 11.16 1.73
CA ILE A 124 -1.72 12.35 1.38
C ILE A 124 -2.36 12.85 2.68
N GLU A 125 -1.95 14.03 3.13
CA GLU A 125 -2.37 14.57 4.42
C GLU A 125 -3.90 14.70 4.50
N GLY A 126 -4.46 14.38 5.67
CA GLY A 126 -5.90 14.50 5.95
C GLY A 126 -6.79 13.40 5.37
N VAL A 127 -6.23 12.41 4.64
CA VAL A 127 -7.00 11.29 4.07
C VAL A 127 -6.27 9.95 4.22
N ASP A 128 -7.02 8.85 4.19
CA ASP A 128 -6.46 7.48 4.17
C ASP A 128 -6.02 7.10 2.74
N ALA A 129 -5.04 7.83 2.21
CA ALA A 129 -4.50 7.58 0.89
C ALA A 129 -3.00 7.84 0.79
N TRP A 130 -2.36 7.13 -0.14
CA TRP A 130 -0.93 7.19 -0.39
C TRP A 130 -0.65 7.37 -1.86
N VAL A 131 0.21 8.32 -2.21
CA VAL A 131 0.82 8.35 -3.53
C VAL A 131 1.83 7.19 -3.59
N VAL A 132 1.59 6.24 -4.49
CA VAL A 132 2.45 5.07 -4.69
C VAL A 132 3.67 5.46 -5.55
N GLY A 133 3.45 6.32 -6.54
CA GLY A 133 4.50 6.86 -7.41
C GLY A 133 3.95 7.30 -8.77
N VAL A 134 4.84 7.49 -9.74
CA VAL A 134 4.51 7.87 -11.11
C VAL A 134 5.22 6.94 -12.09
N TRP A 135 4.47 6.37 -13.04
CA TRP A 135 5.01 5.48 -14.08
C TRP A 135 4.52 5.89 -15.47
N THR A 136 5.23 5.46 -16.51
CA THR A 136 4.71 5.56 -17.88
C THR A 136 3.84 4.34 -18.15
N ILE A 137 2.53 4.52 -18.23
CA ILE A 137 1.56 3.45 -18.50
C ILE A 137 0.84 3.81 -19.81
N SER A 138 0.89 2.92 -20.79
CA SER A 138 0.33 3.16 -22.15
C SER A 138 0.83 4.47 -22.79
N GLY A 139 2.06 4.89 -22.46
CA GLY A 139 2.68 6.11 -22.99
C GLY A 139 2.32 7.40 -22.26
N ALA A 140 1.46 7.38 -21.24
CA ALA A 140 1.15 8.53 -20.39
C ALA A 140 1.92 8.46 -19.06
N ALA A 141 2.43 9.59 -18.58
CA ALA A 141 2.93 9.70 -17.21
C ALA A 141 1.75 9.67 -16.22
N THR A 142 1.59 8.54 -15.53
CA THR A 142 0.44 8.24 -14.66
C THR A 142 0.83 8.34 -13.20
N THR A 143 0.17 9.23 -12.45
CA THR A 143 0.25 9.29 -11.00
C THR A 143 -0.63 8.20 -10.38
N VAL A 144 -0.04 7.27 -9.63
CA VAL A 144 -0.77 6.19 -8.97
C VAL A 144 -0.98 6.51 -7.50
N VAL A 145 -2.23 6.42 -7.05
CA VAL A 145 -2.67 6.64 -5.67
C VAL A 145 -3.37 5.38 -5.18
N LEU A 146 -3.08 4.97 -3.95
CA LEU A 146 -3.83 3.95 -3.21
C LEU A 146 -4.74 4.65 -2.20
N GLY A 147 -6.05 4.37 -2.23
CA GLY A 147 -7.02 4.94 -1.31
C GLY A 147 -7.87 3.88 -0.61
N ARG A 148 -8.25 4.16 0.64
CA ARG A 148 -9.12 3.31 1.48
C ARG A 148 -10.43 4.03 1.83
N SER A 149 -11.45 3.26 2.22
CA SER A 149 -12.65 3.72 2.96
C SER A 149 -13.57 4.66 2.19
N LEU A 150 -13.94 4.26 0.97
CA LEU A 150 -14.79 5.05 0.09
C LEU A 150 -16.30 4.89 0.34
N GLU A 151 -16.70 3.91 1.16
CA GLU A 151 -18.07 3.71 1.61
C GLU A 151 -18.61 4.91 2.42
N ASN A 152 -17.72 5.68 3.07
CA ASN A 152 -18.09 6.89 3.80
C ASN A 152 -18.03 8.12 2.88
N ALA A 153 -19.18 8.77 2.67
CA ALA A 153 -19.31 9.97 1.84
C ALA A 153 -18.34 11.11 2.25
N LEU A 154 -18.04 11.27 3.54
CA LEU A 154 -17.08 12.27 4.02
C LEU A 154 -15.65 11.92 3.58
N ASN A 155 -15.25 10.65 3.73
CA ASN A 155 -13.93 10.18 3.31
C ASN A 155 -13.76 10.28 1.80
N SER A 156 -14.79 9.88 1.04
CA SER A 156 -14.84 10.01 -0.42
C SER A 156 -14.75 11.46 -0.88
N ALA A 157 -15.44 12.38 -0.22
CA ALA A 157 -15.33 13.81 -0.51
C ALA A 157 -13.93 14.36 -0.19
N ALA A 158 -13.36 14.00 0.96
CA ALA A 158 -12.03 14.42 1.36
C ALA A 158 -10.95 13.90 0.38
N LEU A 159 -11.01 12.62 -0.01
CA LEU A 159 -10.09 12.05 -0.99
C LEU A 159 -10.20 12.76 -2.34
N ARG A 160 -11.41 13.00 -2.84
CA ARG A 160 -11.63 13.70 -4.11
C ARG A 160 -11.02 15.11 -4.09
N ASN A 161 -11.17 15.85 -2.99
CA ASN A 161 -10.55 17.17 -2.83
C ASN A 161 -9.02 17.08 -2.82
N ALA A 162 -8.47 16.14 -2.06
CA ALA A 162 -7.03 15.92 -2.01
C ALA A 162 -6.43 15.50 -3.37
N LEU A 163 -7.15 14.70 -4.16
CA LEU A 163 -6.76 14.34 -5.53
C LEU A 163 -6.85 15.53 -6.49
N ALA A 164 -7.81 16.42 -6.31
CA ALA A 164 -7.92 17.64 -7.12
C ALA A 164 -6.73 18.58 -6.88
N GLU A 165 -6.26 18.66 -5.63
CA GLU A 165 -5.06 19.43 -5.25
C GLU A 165 -3.76 18.76 -5.71
N LEU A 166 -3.70 17.43 -5.71
CA LEU A 166 -2.51 16.68 -6.11
C LEU A 166 -2.09 16.96 -7.57
N ALA A 167 -3.05 17.28 -8.46
CA ALA A 167 -2.89 17.48 -9.90
C ALA A 167 -2.08 16.35 -10.59
N PRO A 168 -2.73 15.40 -11.28
CA PRO A 168 -2.01 14.28 -11.89
C PRO A 168 -1.10 14.80 -13.02
N ASN A 169 -0.04 14.04 -13.33
CA ASN A 169 0.89 14.36 -14.41
C ASN A 169 0.15 14.42 -15.76
N GLU A 170 0.07 13.31 -16.49
CA GLU A 170 -0.71 13.20 -17.72
C GLU A 170 -2.02 12.46 -17.47
N ALA A 171 -1.96 11.41 -16.67
CA ALA A 171 -3.08 10.65 -16.17
C ALA A 171 -2.93 10.41 -14.65
N GLY A 172 -4.03 10.02 -14.02
CA GLY A 172 -4.09 9.59 -12.64
C GLY A 172 -4.79 8.24 -12.55
N LEU A 173 -4.35 7.40 -11.63
CA LEU A 173 -4.98 6.11 -11.34
C LEU A 173 -5.15 5.98 -9.83
N VAL A 174 -6.38 5.75 -9.39
CA VAL A 174 -6.74 5.50 -7.99
C VAL A 174 -7.04 4.02 -7.81
N LEU A 175 -6.18 3.32 -7.08
CA LEU A 175 -6.41 1.95 -6.61
C LEU A 175 -7.27 2.02 -5.36
N THR A 176 -8.44 1.39 -5.37
CA THR A 176 -9.39 1.45 -4.27
C THR A 176 -9.43 0.14 -3.46
N ILE A 177 -9.47 0.27 -2.14
CA ILE A 177 -9.62 -0.87 -1.21
C ILE A 177 -11.05 -0.92 -0.69
N GLY A 178 -11.71 -2.06 -0.84
CA GLY A 178 -13.10 -2.28 -0.41
C GLY A 178 -14.11 -1.83 -1.46
N GLU A 179 -15.37 -1.73 -1.05
CA GLU A 179 -16.42 -1.18 -1.92
C GLU A 179 -16.18 0.32 -2.15
N ASP A 180 -16.36 0.78 -3.38
CA ASP A 180 -16.06 2.16 -3.74
C ASP A 180 -17.16 3.15 -3.31
N GLY A 181 -18.33 2.65 -2.87
CA GLY A 181 -19.47 3.46 -2.44
C GLY A 181 -19.96 4.45 -3.51
N GLY A 182 -19.66 4.22 -4.79
CA GLY A 182 -19.94 5.18 -5.86
C GLY A 182 -18.99 6.39 -5.88
N PHE A 183 -17.80 6.29 -5.28
CA PHE A 183 -16.76 7.31 -5.34
C PHE A 183 -16.37 7.61 -6.79
N GLU A 184 -16.50 8.86 -7.21
CA GLU A 184 -16.02 9.32 -8.52
C GLU A 184 -14.82 10.25 -8.34
N PRO A 185 -13.62 9.87 -8.84
CA PRO A 185 -12.44 10.69 -8.73
C PRO A 185 -12.55 11.96 -9.59
N PRO A 186 -11.71 13.00 -9.33
CA PRO A 186 -11.71 14.20 -10.15
C PRO A 186 -11.25 13.91 -11.58
N ALA A 187 -11.49 14.85 -12.50
CA ALA A 187 -11.10 14.72 -13.89
C ALA A 187 -9.62 14.32 -14.04
N ARG A 188 -9.34 13.44 -15.02
CA ARG A 188 -8.01 12.87 -15.33
C ARG A 188 -7.53 11.78 -14.36
N PHE A 189 -8.32 11.42 -13.36
CA PHE A 189 -8.10 10.20 -12.60
C PHE A 189 -9.12 9.14 -13.02
N ASP A 190 -8.65 7.93 -13.29
CA ASP A 190 -9.48 6.74 -13.32
C ASP A 190 -9.42 6.04 -11.96
N LYS A 191 -10.44 5.23 -11.65
CA LYS A 191 -10.45 4.34 -10.48
C LYS A 191 -10.43 2.88 -10.92
N VAL A 192 -9.77 2.05 -10.13
CA VAL A 192 -9.81 0.60 -10.29
C VAL A 192 -9.78 -0.07 -8.92
N PRO A 193 -10.66 -1.03 -8.63
CA PRO A 193 -10.55 -1.86 -7.44
C PRO A 193 -9.19 -2.55 -7.40
N LEU A 194 -8.54 -2.51 -6.24
CA LEU A 194 -7.24 -3.15 -6.06
C LEU A 194 -7.33 -4.67 -6.32
N ALA A 195 -8.48 -5.29 -6.01
CA ALA A 195 -8.80 -6.70 -6.32
C ALA A 195 -8.81 -7.05 -7.81
N ASP A 196 -9.09 -6.08 -8.67
CA ASP A 196 -9.09 -6.30 -10.12
C ASP A 196 -7.70 -6.04 -10.71
N ALA A 197 -6.92 -5.15 -10.09
CA ALA A 197 -5.63 -4.69 -10.60
C ALA A 197 -4.44 -5.52 -10.14
N ALA A 198 -4.56 -6.33 -9.08
CA ALA A 198 -3.43 -7.06 -8.52
C ALA A 198 -3.81 -8.39 -7.87
N THR A 199 -2.80 -9.26 -7.73
CA THR A 199 -2.86 -10.54 -7.02
C THR A 199 -1.62 -10.72 -6.14
N VAL A 200 -1.66 -11.67 -5.20
CA VAL A 200 -0.49 -12.04 -4.38
C VAL A 200 0.29 -13.14 -5.10
N GLY A 201 1.54 -12.85 -5.46
CA GLY A 201 2.52 -13.84 -5.91
C GLY A 201 3.43 -14.32 -4.78
N GLU A 202 4.40 -15.18 -5.12
CA GLU A 202 5.33 -15.77 -4.14
C GLU A 202 6.18 -14.72 -3.41
N THR A 203 6.62 -13.68 -4.12
CA THR A 203 7.59 -12.69 -3.62
C THR A 203 7.00 -11.29 -3.44
N GLY A 204 5.70 -11.09 -3.68
CA GLY A 204 5.12 -9.75 -3.70
C GLY A 204 3.77 -9.69 -4.41
N LEU A 205 3.35 -8.46 -4.71
CA LEU A 205 2.16 -8.22 -5.53
C LEU A 205 2.51 -8.35 -7.02
N ILE A 206 1.58 -8.91 -7.79
CA ILE A 206 1.63 -9.00 -9.25
C ILE A 206 0.48 -8.14 -9.80
N LEU A 207 0.78 -7.23 -10.72
CA LEU A 207 -0.23 -6.35 -11.33
C LEU A 207 -0.78 -6.95 -12.62
N ASP A 208 -2.06 -6.74 -12.89
CA ASP A 208 -2.63 -6.90 -14.23
C ASP A 208 -2.25 -5.69 -15.09
N GLY A 209 -1.07 -5.78 -15.72
CA GLY A 209 -0.54 -4.71 -16.55
C GLY A 209 -1.46 -4.33 -17.73
N ASP A 210 -2.13 -5.32 -18.34
CA ASP A 210 -3.00 -5.10 -19.48
C ASP A 210 -4.27 -4.34 -19.08
N LEU A 211 -4.88 -4.70 -17.95
CA LEU A 211 -6.02 -3.97 -17.40
C LEU A 211 -5.64 -2.52 -17.12
N LEU A 212 -4.55 -2.29 -16.39
CA LEU A 212 -4.09 -0.95 -16.04
C LEU A 212 -3.78 -0.13 -17.30
N SER A 213 -3.15 -0.75 -18.30
CA SER A 213 -2.87 -0.13 -19.59
C SER A 213 -4.14 0.27 -20.35
N ARG A 214 -5.17 -0.57 -20.35
CA ARG A 214 -6.46 -0.26 -20.99
C ARG A 214 -7.17 0.90 -20.32
N ILE A 215 -7.16 0.95 -18.99
CA ILE A 215 -7.77 2.03 -18.21
C ILE A 215 -7.10 3.36 -18.52
N VAL A 216 -5.76 3.41 -18.55
CA VAL A 216 -5.00 4.65 -18.75
C VAL A 216 -4.95 5.10 -20.23
N ALA A 217 -5.10 4.17 -21.19
CA ALA A 217 -4.94 4.45 -22.62
C ALA A 217 -5.72 5.68 -23.17
N PRO A 218 -6.97 5.95 -22.76
CA PRO A 218 -7.71 7.14 -23.20
C PRO A 218 -7.00 8.46 -22.89
N HIS A 219 -6.19 8.51 -21.82
CA HIS A 219 -5.44 9.70 -21.43
C HIS A 219 -4.15 9.91 -22.23
N ALA A 220 -3.59 8.86 -22.84
CA ALA A 220 -2.37 8.94 -23.64
C ALA A 220 -2.58 9.61 -25.01
N VAL A 221 -3.80 9.54 -25.55
CA VAL A 221 -4.11 9.98 -26.92
C VAL A 221 -4.20 11.52 -27.04
N GLY A 222 -4.51 12.22 -25.94
CA GLY A 222 -4.76 13.66 -25.94
C GLY A 222 -3.55 14.58 -26.20
N ARG A 223 -2.33 14.04 -26.32
CA ARG A 223 -1.09 14.85 -26.44
C ARG A 223 -0.14 14.51 -27.58
N ARG A 224 -0.59 13.78 -28.61
CA ARG A 224 0.07 13.88 -29.93
C ARG A 224 -0.30 15.17 -30.68
N VAL A 225 -0.49 16.28 -29.96
CA VAL A 225 -0.57 17.60 -30.58
C VAL A 225 0.86 18.05 -30.89
N ALA A 226 1.28 17.68 -32.10
CA ALA A 226 2.17 18.47 -32.96
C ALA A 226 3.31 19.23 -32.25
N HIS A 227 4.41 18.54 -31.94
CA HIS A 227 5.72 19.14 -32.24
C HIS A 227 5.91 19.16 -33.77
N VAL A 228 5.06 19.91 -34.47
CA VAL A 228 5.40 20.43 -35.80
C VAL A 228 6.48 21.47 -35.52
N GLY A 229 7.66 21.23 -36.06
CA GLY A 229 8.90 21.89 -35.71
C GLY A 229 8.76 23.40 -35.52
N GLN A 230 9.01 23.86 -34.30
CA GLN A 230 9.44 25.23 -34.10
C GLN A 230 10.88 25.30 -34.64
N PRO A 231 11.16 26.10 -35.69
CA PRO A 231 12.49 26.18 -36.26
C PRO A 231 13.46 26.66 -35.20
N SER A 232 14.54 25.90 -35.01
CA SER A 232 15.63 26.24 -34.10
C SER A 232 16.27 27.57 -34.52
N VAL A 233 15.94 28.65 -33.82
CA VAL A 233 16.70 29.90 -33.89
C VAL A 233 18.02 29.65 -33.15
N LYS A 234 19.09 29.43 -33.91
CA LYS A 234 20.46 29.42 -33.39
C LYS A 234 20.82 30.84 -32.98
N VAL A 235 20.73 31.16 -31.69
CA VAL A 235 21.35 32.36 -31.13
C VAL A 235 22.83 32.06 -30.95
N GLN A 236 23.68 32.56 -31.85
CA GLN A 236 25.13 32.59 -31.65
C GLN A 236 25.45 33.66 -30.59
N VAL A 237 25.80 33.22 -29.38
CA VAL A 237 26.38 34.09 -28.36
C VAL A 237 27.87 34.25 -28.70
N TRP A 238 28.29 35.47 -29.02
CA TRP A 238 29.70 35.83 -29.14
C TRP A 238 30.30 35.94 -27.74
N ALA A 239 31.35 35.15 -27.49
CA ALA A 239 32.17 35.25 -26.29
C ALA A 239 33.00 36.55 -26.33
N ILE A 240 32.78 37.44 -25.37
CA ILE A 240 33.71 38.55 -25.10
C ILE A 240 34.82 37.98 -24.20
N LEU A 241 36.01 37.81 -24.79
CA LEU A 241 37.26 37.57 -24.07
C LEU A 241 37.60 38.81 -23.25
N VAL A 242 37.45 38.73 -21.93
CA VAL A 242 38.09 39.67 -20.99
C VAL A 242 39.42 39.05 -20.57
N SER A 243 40.50 39.60 -21.13
CA SER A 243 41.86 39.39 -20.67
C SER A 243 42.14 40.40 -19.56
N SER A 244 42.47 39.96 -18.35
CA SER A 244 43.15 40.80 -17.37
C SER A 244 44.21 40.00 -16.63
N GLU A 245 45.42 40.53 -16.73
CA GLU A 245 46.71 40.03 -16.26
C GLU A 245 46.83 39.85 -14.74
N PRO A 246 47.84 39.08 -14.28
CA PRO A 246 48.13 38.91 -12.86
C PRO A 246 49.06 40.02 -12.35
N SER A 247 48.60 40.83 -11.40
CA SER A 247 49.48 41.67 -10.58
C SER A 247 49.90 40.91 -9.34
N ARG A 248 51.20 40.61 -9.29
CA ARG A 248 51.95 40.22 -8.09
C ARG A 248 51.97 41.40 -7.10
N LEU A 249 51.74 41.11 -5.83
CA LEU A 249 52.51 41.57 -4.67
C LEU A 249 52.07 40.76 -3.44
#